data_AF-A0A4Z0Q0W4-F1
#
_entry.id   AF-A0A4Z0Q0W4-F1
#
_cell.length_a   1.000
_cell.length_b   1.000
_cell.length_c   1.000
_cell.angle_alpha   90.00
_cell.angle_beta   90.00
_cell.angle_gamma   90.00
#
_symmetry.space_group_name_H-M   'P 1'
#
loop_
_entity.id
_entity.type
_entity.pdbx_description
1 polymer ?
#
loop_
_entity_poly.entity_id
_entity_poly.type
_entity_poly.pdbx_seq_one_letter_code
_entity_poly.pdbx_strand_id
1 'polypeptide(L)' 'MGENSAGCVGYANAPPVRTPCYGFTLTATTLPFRHQLPREAIGVAPHYRLRDDEDWLAQTLRLLQTDAGR' A
#
# COMPACT_ATOMS: atom_id res chain seq x y z
N MET A 1 -4.88 10.94 3.60
CA MET A 1 -5.36 11.66 2.40
C MET A 1 -4.56 11.14 1.22
N GLY A 2 -5.12 11.08 0.03
CA GLY A 2 -4.41 10.61 -1.16
C GLY A 2 -5.14 9.43 -1.80
N GLU A 3 -4.39 8.41 -2.20
CA GLU A 3 -4.92 7.20 -2.82
C GLU A 3 -4.96 6.02 -1.84
N ASN A 4 -5.61 4.93 -2.26
CA ASN A 4 -5.51 3.66 -1.55
C ASN A 4 -4.07 3.12 -1.67
N SER A 5 -3.48 2.68 -0.56
CA SER A 5 -2.13 2.12 -0.61
C SER A 5 -2.10 0.77 -1.33
N ALA A 6 -0.92 0.34 -1.78
CA ALA A 6 -0.76 -0.90 -2.55
C ALA A 6 -0.99 -2.20 -1.73
N GLY A 7 -1.04 -2.12 -0.39
CA GLY A 7 -1.29 -3.29 0.45
C GLY A 7 -0.16 -4.33 0.46
N CYS A 8 1.09 -3.93 0.18
CA CYS A 8 2.25 -4.81 0.13
C CYS A 8 2.87 -5.07 1.52
N VAL A 9 2.09 -5.59 2.48
CA VAL A 9 2.56 -5.72 3.87
C VAL A 9 3.50 -6.93 4.03
N GLY A 10 3.18 -8.06 3.41
CA GLY A 10 4.02 -9.26 3.36
C GLY A 10 5.00 -9.29 2.17
N TYR A 11 4.63 -8.66 1.05
CA TYR A 11 5.40 -8.67 -0.20
C TYR A 11 6.77 -7.99 -0.14
N ALA A 12 7.02 -7.11 0.85
CA ALA A 12 8.36 -6.56 1.07
C ALA A 12 9.41 -7.66 1.39
N ASN A 13 8.97 -8.83 1.85
CA ASN A 13 9.80 -9.99 2.16
C ASN A 13 9.53 -11.16 1.20
N ALA A 14 9.31 -10.87 -0.09
CA ALA A 14 9.16 -11.88 -1.13
C ALA A 14 10.40 -11.92 -2.05
N PRO A 15 11.55 -12.45 -1.59
CA PRO A 15 12.73 -12.56 -2.43
C PRO A 15 12.50 -13.58 -3.57
N PRO A 16 13.03 -13.32 -4.77
CA PRO A 16 12.98 -14.29 -5.85
C PRO A 16 13.93 -15.46 -5.59
N VAL A 17 13.44 -16.68 -5.76
CA VAL A 17 14.22 -17.92 -5.71
C VAL A 17 14.22 -18.55 -7.09
N ARG A 18 15.41 -18.71 -7.69
CA ARG A 18 15.56 -19.40 -8.97
C ARG A 18 15.59 -20.91 -8.77
N THR A 19 14.72 -21.62 -9.48
CA THR A 19 14.74 -23.08 -9.50
C THR A 19 15.91 -23.56 -10.36
N PRO A 20 16.82 -24.39 -9.81
CA PRO A 20 18.04 -24.77 -10.53
C PRO A 20 17.77 -25.68 -11.73
N CYS A 21 16.69 -26.46 -11.70
CA CYS A 21 16.45 -27.54 -12.67
C CYS A 21 15.52 -27.14 -13.82
N TYR A 22 14.72 -26.08 -13.67
CA TYR A 22 13.61 -25.77 -14.58
C TYR A 22 13.57 -24.31 -15.04
N GLY A 23 14.48 -23.45 -14.56
CA GLY A 23 14.58 -22.06 -15.00
C GLY A 23 13.45 -21.14 -14.54
N PHE A 24 12.52 -21.61 -13.71
CA PHE A 24 11.46 -20.79 -13.13
C PHE A 24 11.99 -19.92 -11.99
N THR A 25 11.40 -18.74 -11.80
CA THR A 25 11.60 -17.89 -10.62
C THR A 25 10.35 -17.95 -9.75
N LEU A 26 10.49 -18.45 -8.53
CA LEU A 26 9.45 -18.43 -7.51
C LEU A 26 9.61 -17.17 -6.67
N THR A 27 8.54 -16.41 -6.50
CA THR A 27 8.50 -15.28 -5.56
C THR A 27 7.46 -15.58 -4.50
N ALA A 28 7.90 -15.73 -3.25
CA ALA A 28 7.03 -16.09 -2.15
C ALA A 28 7.43 -15.35 -0.87
N THR A 29 6.45 -14.93 -0.08
CA THR A 29 6.70 -14.28 1.20
C THR A 29 7.36 -15.25 2.17
N THR A 30 8.48 -14.85 2.79
CA THR A 30 9.20 -15.68 3.78
C THR A 30 8.70 -15.52 5.21
N LEU A 31 7.82 -14.54 5.45
CA LEU A 31 7.22 -14.29 6.75
C LEU A 31 6.07 -15.28 7.03
N PRO A 32 6.12 -16.04 8.13
CA PRO A 32 5.02 -16.89 8.54
C PRO A 32 3.91 -16.01 9.16
N PHE A 33 2.85 -15.77 8.40
CA PHE A 33 1.65 -15.15 8.94
C PHE A 33 0.68 -16.25 9.40
N ARG A 34 0.30 -16.22 10.69
CA ARG A 34 -0.71 -17.16 11.23
C ARG A 34 -2.10 -16.93 10.60
N HIS A 35 -2.36 -15.71 10.15
CA HIS A 35 -3.59 -15.28 9.51
C HIS A 35 -3.24 -14.26 8.42
N GLN A 36 -4.08 -14.17 7.37
CA GLN A 36 -3.95 -13.12 6.37
C GLN A 36 -3.97 -11.74 7.05
N LEU A 37 -3.01 -10.87 6.72
CA LEU A 37 -3.00 -9.52 7.25
C LEU A 37 -4.20 -8.74 6.66
N PRO A 38 -4.99 -8.02 7.49
CA PRO A 38 -6.22 -7.36 7.03
C PRO A 38 -6.10 -6.37 5.87
N ARG A 39 -4.87 -5.94 5.55
CA ARG A 39 -4.56 -4.94 4.52
C ARG A 39 -3.69 -5.49 3.39
N GLU A 40 -3.38 -6.79 3.42
CA GLU A 40 -2.60 -7.46 2.38
C GLU A 40 -3.39 -7.48 1.07
N ALA A 41 -2.76 -7.05 -0.03
CA ALA A 41 -3.34 -6.93 -1.37
C ALA A 41 -4.55 -5.98 -1.51
N ILE A 42 -5.02 -5.39 -0.41
CA ILE A 42 -6.18 -4.48 -0.38
C ILE A 42 -5.76 -3.05 -0.08
N GLY A 43 -4.73 -2.85 0.76
CA GLY A 43 -4.25 -1.52 1.11
C GLY A 43 -4.98 -0.83 2.26
N VAL A 44 -4.76 0.48 2.36
CA VAL A 44 -5.41 1.37 3.32
C VAL A 44 -6.13 2.46 2.56
N ALA A 45 -7.46 2.44 2.62
CA ALA A 45 -8.28 3.44 1.98
C ALA A 45 -8.06 4.82 2.64
N PRO A 46 -7.96 5.91 1.85
CA PRO A 46 -7.80 7.24 2.38
C PRO A 46 -9.13 7.74 2.95
N HIS A 47 -9.08 8.48 4.06
CA HIS A 47 -10.25 9.22 4.57
C HIS A 47 -10.69 10.32 3.59
N TYR A 48 -9.73 11.00 2.97
CA TYR A 48 -9.95 12.01 1.95
C TYR A 48 -9.20 11.63 0.67
N ARG A 49 -9.95 11.42 -0.41
CA ARG A 49 -9.38 11.18 -1.74
C ARG A 49 -8.97 12.52 -2.35
N LEU A 50 -7.73 12.63 -2.78
CA LEU A 50 -7.22 13.82 -3.44
C LEU A 50 -7.51 13.74 -4.94
N ARG A 51 -7.54 14.89 -5.61
CA ARG A 51 -7.65 14.99 -7.06
C ARG A 51 -6.27 14.93 -7.71
N ASP A 52 -6.19 14.28 -8.86
CA ASP A 52 -4.94 14.07 -9.59
C ASP A 52 -4.51 15.30 -10.40
N ASP A 53 -5.43 16.24 -10.63
CA ASP A 53 -5.22 17.47 -11.41
C ASP A 53 -4.78 18.68 -10.55
N GLU A 54 -4.57 18.48 -9.24
CA GLU A 54 -4.24 19.53 -8.30
C GLU A 54 -3.06 19.14 -7.40
N ASP A 55 -2.27 20.12 -6.94
CA ASP A 55 -1.18 19.86 -6.00
C ASP A 55 -1.70 19.25 -4.69
N TRP A 56 -1.17 18.09 -4.32
CA TRP A 56 -1.61 17.35 -3.15
C TRP A 56 -1.33 18.12 -1.86
N LEU A 57 -0.24 18.89 -1.79
CA LEU A 57 0.12 19.65 -0.59
C LEU A 57 -0.91 20.77 -0.35
N ALA A 58 -1.23 21.55 -1.38
CA ALA A 58 -2.25 22.58 -1.32
C ALA A 58 -3.64 22.02 -0.94
N GLN A 59 -4.02 20.87 -1.53
CA GLN A 59 -5.27 20.19 -1.18
C GLN A 59 -5.29 19.77 0.30
N THR A 60 -4.20 19.19 0.79
CA THR A 60 -4.06 18.78 2.21
C THR A 60 -4.17 19.97 3.15
N LEU A 61 -3.53 21.10 2.85
CA LEU A 61 -3.61 22.31 3.67
C LEU A 61 -5.05 22.84 3.79
N ARG A 62 -5.82 22.85 2.69
CA ARG A 62 -7.23 23.26 2.71
C ARG A 62 -8.08 22.32 3.57
N LEU A 63 -7.86 21.01 3.47
CA LEU A 63 -8.57 20.03 4.30
C LEU A 63 -8.27 20.24 5.79
N LEU A 64 -7.01 20.47 6.16
CA LEU A 64 -6.62 20.74 7.55
C LEU A 64 -7.29 22.01 8.11
N GLN A 65 -7.36 23.07 7.32
CA GLN A 65 -8.05 24.31 7.72
C GLN A 65 -9.56 24.11 7.89
N THR A 66 -10.16 23.23 7.10
CA THR A 66 -11.61 22.96 7.15
C THR A 66 -11.97 22.09 8.36
N ASP A 67 -11.14 21.09 8.69
CA ASP A 67 -11.35 20.22 9.86
C ASP A 67 -11.02 20.92 11.19
N ALA A 68 -10.08 21.88 11.22
CA ALA A 68 -9.77 22.65 12.43
C ALA A 68 -10.87 23.65 12.86
N GLY A 69 -11.84 23.91 11.99
CA GLY A 69 -13.02 24.75 12.27
C GLY A 69 -14.24 23.98 12.79
N ARG A 70 -14.13 22.67 12.99
CA ARG A 70 -15.11 21.81 13.67
C ARG A 70 -14.72 21.57 15.12
#